data_AF-A0A815XL88-F1
#
_entry.id   AF-A0A815XL88-F1
#
_cell.length_a   1.000
_cell.length_b   1.000
_cell.length_c   1.000
_cell.angle_alpha   90.00
_cell.angle_beta   90.00
_cell.angle_gamma   90.00
#
_symmetry.space_group_name_H-M   'P 1'
#
loop_
_entity.id
_entity.type
_entity.pdbx_description
1 polymer ?
#
loop_
_entity_poly.entity_id
_entity_poly.type
_entity_poly.pdbx_seq_one_letter_code
_entity_poly.pdbx_strand_id
1 'polypeptide(L)'
;MIELTLFLHLFFLSFVLINCQQLQWTLLSEVPSGDGPTPRRNAAMGFDSSFLILYGGRDQSGMPTQDTFAFNILQGYWERLNFPNPP
;
A
#
# COMPACT_ATOMS: atom_id res chain seq x y z
N MET A 1 6.68 4.39 -49.67
CA MET A 1 7.56 5.06 -48.68
C MET A 1 6.75 5.69 -47.56
N ILE A 2 5.65 6.40 -47.85
CA ILE A 2 4.79 7.10 -46.86
C ILE A 2 4.05 6.15 -45.90
N GLU A 3 3.52 5.01 -46.40
CA GLU A 3 2.81 4.00 -45.58
C GLU A 3 3.67 3.41 -44.45
N LEU A 4 4.95 3.11 -44.74
CA LEU A 4 5.90 2.60 -43.74
C LEU A 4 6.19 3.64 -42.65
N THR A 5 6.26 4.92 -43.02
CA THR A 5 6.50 6.02 -42.08
C THR A 5 5.29 6.23 -41.17
N LEU A 6 4.07 6.22 -41.71
CA LEU A 6 2.82 6.29 -40.94
C LEU A 6 2.65 5.10 -39.99
N PHE A 7 2.98 3.90 -40.45
CA PHE A 7 2.95 2.68 -39.62
C PHE A 7 3.94 2.75 -38.46
N LEU A 8 5.17 3.22 -38.71
CA LEU A 8 6.18 3.40 -37.65
C LEU A 8 5.75 4.46 -36.63
N HIS A 9 5.19 5.59 -37.07
CA HIS A 9 4.74 6.65 -36.17
C HIS A 9 3.53 6.22 -35.33
N LEU A 10 2.57 5.49 -35.91
CA LEU A 10 1.44 4.92 -35.17
C LEU A 10 1.87 3.83 -34.18
N PHE A 11 2.88 3.04 -34.54
CA PHE A 11 3.47 2.01 -33.65
C PHE A 11 4.26 2.64 -32.49
N PHE A 12 4.99 3.72 -32.73
CA PHE A 12 5.65 4.47 -31.65
C PHE A 12 4.63 5.24 -30.79
N LEU A 13 3.56 5.78 -31.38
CA LEU A 13 2.49 6.48 -30.65
C LEU A 13 1.70 5.52 -29.75
N SER A 14 1.43 4.29 -30.20
CA SER A 14 0.76 3.27 -29.39
C SER A 14 1.64 2.73 -28.25
N PHE A 15 2.97 2.71 -28.43
CA PHE A 15 3.92 2.32 -27.39
C PHE A 15 4.10 3.40 -26.31
N VAL A 16 4.02 4.68 -26.69
CA VAL A 16 4.13 5.82 -25.75
C VAL A 16 2.83 6.06 -24.97
N LEU A 17 1.66 5.71 -25.53
CA LEU A 17 0.36 5.94 -24.89
C LEU A 17 -0.06 4.87 -23.86
N ILE A 18 0.65 3.74 -23.76
CA ILE A 18 0.39 2.68 -22.78
C ILE A 18 1.61 2.53 -21.86
N ASN A 19 1.92 3.57 -21.10
CA ASN A 19 2.68 3.40 -19.86
C ASN A 19 1.78 3.80 -18.68
N CYS A 20 0.67 3.09 -18.56
CA CYS A 20 0.05 2.95 -17.25
C CYS A 20 0.92 1.91 -16.54
N GLN A 21 1.80 2.33 -15.63
CA GLN A 21 2.55 1.39 -14.78
C GLN A 21 1.56 0.38 -14.24
N GLN A 22 1.71 -0.87 -14.67
CA GLN A 22 0.74 -1.91 -14.37
C GLN A 22 0.69 -2.06 -12.85
N LEU A 23 -0.49 -1.88 -12.25
CA LEU A 23 -0.66 -2.12 -10.82
C LEU A 23 -0.38 -3.61 -10.58
N GLN A 24 0.73 -3.90 -9.93
CA GLN A 24 1.14 -5.23 -9.55
C GLN A 24 1.13 -5.29 -8.02
N TRP A 25 0.43 -6.29 -7.49
CA TRP A 25 0.58 -6.62 -6.09
C TRP A 25 1.95 -7.25 -5.90
N THR A 26 2.76 -6.65 -5.03
CA THR A 26 4.03 -7.23 -4.60
C THR A 26 3.91 -7.49 -3.11
N LEU A 27 4.14 -8.75 -2.73
CA LEU A 27 4.34 -9.07 -1.34
C LEU A 27 5.62 -8.36 -0.88
N LEU A 28 5.56 -7.60 0.21
CA LEU A 28 6.76 -7.04 0.83
C LEU A 28 7.70 -8.20 1.14
N SER A 29 8.86 -8.21 0.48
CA SER A 29 9.77 -9.36 0.41
C SER A 29 10.36 -9.76 1.75
N GLU A 30 10.31 -8.86 2.73
CA GLU A 30 10.67 -9.12 4.11
C GLU A 30 9.40 -9.02 4.96
N VAL A 31 9.16 -10.02 5.81
CA VAL A 31 8.10 -9.94 6.80
C VAL A 31 8.39 -8.70 7.64
N PRO A 32 7.49 -7.71 7.67
CA PRO A 32 7.66 -6.53 8.49
C PRO A 32 8.08 -6.90 9.91
N SER A 33 9.15 -6.30 10.39
CA SER A 33 9.64 -6.53 11.75
C SER A 33 8.89 -5.65 12.76
N GLY A 34 8.95 -5.99 14.05
CA GLY A 34 8.26 -5.24 15.11
C GLY A 34 6.91 -5.84 15.53
N ASP A 35 6.18 -5.08 16.36
CA ASP A 35 4.89 -5.50 16.93
C ASP A 35 3.74 -5.08 15.99
N GLY A 36 3.53 -5.88 14.95
CA GLY A 36 2.52 -5.63 13.94
C GLY A 36 1.10 -5.97 14.40
N PRO A 37 0.07 -5.43 13.72
CA PRO A 37 -1.32 -5.76 14.01
C PRO A 37 -1.59 -7.26 13.80
N THR A 38 -2.42 -7.82 14.69
CA THR A 38 -3.05 -9.11 14.43
C THR A 38 -3.90 -9.08 13.15
N PRO A 39 -4.10 -10.23 12.46
CA PRO A 39 -4.94 -10.29 11.28
C PRO A 39 -6.34 -9.72 11.55
N ARG A 40 -6.74 -8.74 10.74
CA ARG A 40 -7.93 -7.93 10.97
C ARG A 40 -8.61 -7.52 9.66
N ARG A 41 -9.88 -7.15 9.75
CA ARG A 41 -10.69 -6.60 8.66
C ARG A 41 -11.38 -5.30 9.08
N ASN A 42 -11.83 -4.51 8.11
CA ASN A 42 -12.57 -3.26 8.34
C ASN A 42 -11.82 -2.25 9.22
N ALA A 43 -10.49 -2.27 9.21
CA ALA A 43 -9.67 -1.27 9.87
C ALA A 43 -9.65 0.02 9.04
N ALA A 44 -9.52 1.17 9.71
CA ALA A 44 -9.25 2.44 9.04
C ALA A 44 -7.76 2.55 8.77
N MET A 45 -7.40 3.07 7.59
CA MET A 45 -6.00 3.30 7.21
C MET A 45 -5.82 4.68 6.57
N GLY A 46 -4.71 5.32 6.90
CA GLY A 46 -4.22 6.54 6.26
C GLY A 46 -2.70 6.44 6.09
N PHE A 47 -2.11 7.22 5.20
CA PHE A 47 -0.67 7.18 4.96
C PHE A 47 -0.11 8.53 4.49
N ASP A 48 1.18 8.72 4.69
CA ASP A 48 1.99 9.77 4.07
C ASP A 48 3.24 9.16 3.40
N SER A 49 4.26 9.98 3.13
CA SER A 49 5.51 9.53 2.49
C SER A 49 6.36 8.61 3.36
N SER A 50 6.11 8.55 4.67
CA SER A 50 6.97 7.90 5.65
C SER A 50 6.24 6.81 6.43
N PHE A 51 4.96 7.01 6.73
CA PHE A 51 4.17 6.15 7.59
C PHE A 51 2.83 5.76 6.98
N LEU A 52 2.44 4.52 7.24
CA LEU A 52 1.06 4.06 7.14
C LEU A 52 0.52 3.88 8.56
N ILE A 53 -0.60 4.54 8.84
CA ILE A 53 -1.31 4.45 10.12
C ILE A 53 -2.49 3.52 9.95
N LEU A 54 -2.62 2.55 10.86
CA LEU A 54 -3.75 1.64 10.96
C LEU A 54 -4.44 1.84 12.30
N TYR A 55 -5.77 1.98 12.28
CA TYR A 55 -6.58 2.08 13.50
C TYR A 55 -7.72 1.06 13.52
N GLY A 56 -7.83 0.37 14.64
CA GLY A 56 -8.96 -0.50 14.96
C GLY A 56 -9.19 -1.62 13.96
N GLY A 57 -10.47 -1.86 13.67
CA GLY A 57 -10.95 -2.95 12.82
C GLY A 57 -11.60 -4.06 13.64
N ARG A 58 -11.65 -5.26 13.06
CA ARG A 58 -12.15 -6.48 13.71
C ARG A 58 -11.15 -7.60 13.55
N ASP A 59 -10.78 -8.22 14.66
CA ASP A 59 -9.85 -9.35 14.68
C ASP A 59 -10.46 -10.62 14.04
N GLN A 60 -9.71 -11.73 14.09
CA GLN A 60 -10.15 -13.03 13.59
C GLN A 60 -11.44 -13.53 14.24
N SER A 61 -11.67 -13.24 15.52
CA SER A 61 -12.91 -13.59 16.24
C SER A 61 -14.08 -12.65 15.89
N GLY A 62 -13.82 -11.56 15.18
CA GLY A 62 -14.80 -10.54 14.82
C GLY A 62 -14.99 -9.46 15.88
N MET A 63 -14.18 -9.50 16.95
CA MET A 63 -14.23 -8.51 18.02
C MET A 63 -13.62 -7.19 17.56
N PRO A 64 -14.24 -6.04 17.90
CA PRO A 64 -13.71 -4.74 17.54
C PRO A 64 -12.40 -4.47 18.29
N THR A 65 -11.43 -3.89 17.60
CA THR A 65 -10.17 -3.44 18.20
C THR A 65 -10.11 -1.91 18.22
N GLN A 66 -9.33 -1.36 19.16
CA GLN A 66 -9.15 0.09 19.37
C GLN A 66 -7.66 0.47 19.42
N ASP A 67 -6.80 -0.43 18.97
CA ASP A 67 -5.36 -0.24 18.86
C ASP A 67 -4.99 0.60 17.62
N THR A 68 -3.90 1.36 17.74
CA THR A 68 -3.30 2.11 16.62
C THR A 68 -1.91 1.56 16.34
N PHE A 69 -1.58 1.37 15.08
CA PHE A 69 -0.24 0.98 14.64
C PHE A 69 0.31 1.97 13.60
N ALA A 70 1.61 2.18 13.63
CA ALA A 70 2.36 2.86 12.58
C ALA A 70 3.28 1.85 11.89
N PHE A 71 3.26 1.83 10.57
CA PHE A 71 4.24 1.15 9.74
C PHE A 71 5.17 2.17 9.11
N ASN A 72 6.46 2.12 9.43
CA ASN A 72 7.47 2.90 8.73
C ASN A 72 7.74 2.26 7.36
N ILE A 73 7.33 2.94 6.29
CA ILE A 73 7.39 2.43 4.92
C ILE A 73 8.84 2.26 4.45
N LEU A 74 9.74 3.14 4.88
CA LEU A 74 11.16 3.12 4.48
C LEU A 74 11.93 2.01 5.18
N GLN A 75 11.54 1.68 6.42
CA GLN A 75 12.23 0.70 7.26
C GLN A 75 11.58 -0.67 7.27
N GLY A 76 10.34 -0.79 6.78
CA GLY A 76 9.60 -2.05 6.86
C GLY A 76 9.32 -2.49 8.30
N TYR A 77 9.03 -1.53 9.20
CA TYR A 77 8.92 -1.78 10.65
C TYR A 77 7.56 -1.34 11.20
N TRP A 78 6.92 -2.19 11.99
CA TRP A 78 5.68 -1.90 12.72
C TRP A 78 5.95 -1.51 14.18
N GLU A 79 5.21 -0.50 14.62
CA GLU A 79 5.15 -0.11 16.03
C GLU A 79 3.70 0.08 16.46
N ARG A 80 3.34 -0.45 17.63
CA ARG A 80 2.07 -0.16 18.29
C ARG A 80 2.17 1.18 19.00
N LEU A 81 1.27 2.10 18.66
CA LEU A 81 1.21 3.41 19.27
C LEU A 81 0.31 3.40 20.51
N ASN A 82 0.81 3.94 21.62
CA ASN A 82 0.05 4.08 22.87
C ASN A 82 -0.23 5.55 23.12
N PHE A 83 -1.49 5.95 23.01
CA PHE A 83 -1.95 7.30 23.33
C PHE A 83 -2.76 7.29 24.63
N PRO A 84 -2.52 8.22 25.56
CA PRO A 84 -3.22 8.25 26.84
C PRO A 84 -4.72 8.53 26.70
N ASN A 85 -5.15 9.21 25.63
CA ASN A 85 -6.55 9.57 25.36
C ASN A 85 -6.87 9.33 23.87
N PRO A 86 -7.10 8.09 23.44
CA PRO A 86 -7.56 7.82 22.08
C PRO A 86 -8.99 8.39 21.88
N PRO A 87 -9.35 8.79 20.64
CA PRO A 87 -10.65 9.39 20.32
C PRO A 87 -11.85 8.45 20.54
#